data_AF-A0A6B9KEA0-F1
#
_entry.id   AF-A0A6B9KEA0-F1
#
_cell.length_a   1.000
_cell.length_b   1.000
_cell.length_c   1.000
_cell.angle_alpha   90.00
_cell.angle_beta   90.00
_cell.angle_gamma   90.00
#
_symmetry.space_group_name_H-M   'P 1'
#
loop_
_entity.id
_entity.type
_entity.pdbx_description
1 polymer ?
#
loop_
_entity_poly.entity_id
_entity_poly.type
_entity_poly.pdbx_seq_one_letter_code
_entity_poly.pdbx_strand_id
1 'polypeptide(L)'
;TVRRETHTSSFLSLSQQPVSRMSIQDKVQKILPLFEKLTSLSKKQIPPDQRDIRLIDVGVLPRGTLFSCFHERHLIEATKLFESLYSATDFEDFLNLAKQARDIVNEGLFAYALSVAIIHRDDCKGITLPPIQEVFPDRFIPAETINLAIKEAKNKSEDIVVEIEDTGNILDSEYKLAYFREDIGANAHHWHWHIVYPAYWNAQLTGKVKDRKGELFYYMHQQMCARYDCERLSNGLQRMIPFHNFEEKLEGYAPHLTSLVSGLHYASRPQGFSLRDLVDVDVQDMERWRERVLEAIDLQHVHDKNDKEIPLDEARGADILGSLIEANSDSINKGFYGSIHNWGHVMMARMHDPDGRFQENPGVMSDTSTSLRDPIFYRWHRFVDNIFQQYKATLKSYTREQLSFEGVQIAS
;
A
#
# COMPACT_ATOMS: atom_id res chain seq x y z
N THR A 1 71.48 -30.05 -21.65
CA THR A 1 71.81 -28.70 -21.13
C THR A 1 70.61 -28.25 -20.29
N VAL A 2 70.58 -28.64 -19.00
CA VAL A 2 70.85 -27.79 -17.80
C VAL A 2 69.70 -26.80 -17.57
N ARG A 3 69.00 -26.70 -16.43
CA ARG A 3 69.08 -27.33 -15.10
C ARG A 3 67.72 -27.10 -14.38
N ARG A 4 67.38 -28.01 -13.47
CA ARG A 4 66.42 -27.82 -12.37
C ARG A 4 66.93 -26.74 -11.42
N GLU A 5 66.02 -26.02 -10.77
CA GLU A 5 66.22 -25.57 -9.39
C GLU A 5 64.88 -25.48 -8.64
N THR A 6 64.85 -26.18 -7.51
CA THR A 6 63.84 -26.14 -6.46
C THR A 6 64.40 -25.30 -5.31
N HIS A 7 63.61 -24.39 -4.76
CA HIS A 7 63.78 -23.96 -3.38
C HIS A 7 62.44 -23.64 -2.69
N THR A 8 62.36 -24.15 -1.47
CA THR A 8 61.33 -24.11 -0.43
C THR A 8 61.13 -22.74 0.21
N SER A 9 59.91 -22.42 0.63
CA SER A 9 59.64 -21.81 1.95
C SER A 9 58.16 -21.94 2.33
N SER A 10 57.93 -22.53 3.51
CA SER A 10 56.66 -22.56 4.24
C SER A 10 56.42 -21.26 5.00
N PHE A 11 55.17 -20.82 5.14
CA PHE A 11 54.49 -20.50 6.42
C PHE A 11 53.26 -19.60 6.18
N LEU A 12 52.11 -20.12 6.62
CA LEU A 12 50.95 -19.41 7.19
C LEU A 12 50.30 -18.28 6.37
N SER A 13 49.18 -18.63 5.74
CA SER A 13 47.98 -17.80 5.77
C SER A 13 46.80 -18.76 5.81
N LEU A 14 46.18 -18.88 7.00
CA LEU A 14 44.87 -19.51 7.19
C LEU A 14 43.92 -18.95 6.14
N SER A 15 43.60 -19.76 5.13
CA SER A 15 42.50 -19.47 4.24
C SER A 15 41.24 -19.47 5.10
N GLN A 16 40.74 -18.26 5.38
CA GLN A 16 39.32 -18.10 5.67
C GLN A 16 38.59 -18.78 4.52
N GLN A 17 37.94 -19.90 4.81
CA GLN A 17 36.97 -20.46 3.90
C GLN A 17 36.01 -19.32 3.55
N PRO A 18 35.74 -19.06 2.26
CA PRO A 18 34.71 -18.09 1.92
C PRO A 18 33.42 -18.61 2.57
N VAL A 19 32.88 -17.86 3.53
CA VAL A 19 31.50 -18.05 3.98
C VAL A 19 30.68 -18.08 2.70
N SER A 20 30.17 -19.25 2.35
CA SER A 20 29.43 -19.46 1.12
C SER A 20 28.30 -18.43 1.09
N ARG A 21 28.45 -17.39 0.26
CA ARG A 21 27.41 -16.37 0.12
C ARG A 21 26.21 -17.08 -0.50
N MET A 22 25.16 -17.23 0.31
CA MET A 22 23.91 -17.85 -0.09
C MET A 22 23.42 -17.23 -1.41
N SER A 23 23.12 -18.09 -2.40
CA SER A 23 22.68 -17.61 -3.71
C SER A 23 21.32 -16.92 -3.61
N ILE A 24 20.99 -16.07 -4.59
CA ILE A 24 19.66 -15.44 -4.65
C ILE A 24 18.57 -16.51 -4.71
N GLN A 25 18.80 -17.60 -5.45
CA GLN A 25 17.86 -18.72 -5.54
C GLN A 25 17.63 -19.38 -4.18
N ASP A 26 18.69 -19.65 -3.41
CA ASP A 26 18.56 -20.23 -2.06
C ASP A 26 17.79 -19.30 -1.12
N LYS A 27 18.03 -17.98 -1.21
CA LYS A 27 17.29 -16.98 -0.43
C LYS A 27 15.80 -16.94 -0.79
N VAL A 28 15.48 -16.98 -2.08
CA VAL A 28 14.09 -17.08 -2.56
C VAL A 28 13.42 -18.34 -2.00
N GLN A 29 14.09 -19.49 -2.08
CA GLN A 29 13.56 -20.76 -1.56
C GLN A 29 13.32 -20.73 -0.04
N LYS A 30 14.10 -19.95 0.72
CA LYS A 30 13.88 -19.76 2.16
C LYS A 30 12.76 -18.75 2.49
N ILE A 31 12.50 -17.78 1.62
CA ILE A 31 11.49 -16.74 1.82
C ILE A 31 10.10 -17.20 1.38
N LEU A 32 9.98 -17.91 0.25
CA LEU A 32 8.68 -18.33 -0.30
C LEU A 32 7.77 -19.01 0.74
N PRO A 33 8.26 -19.95 1.58
CA PRO A 33 7.44 -20.59 2.61
C PRO A 33 6.86 -19.64 3.65
N LEU A 34 7.43 -18.44 3.83
CA LEU A 34 6.88 -17.44 4.76
C LEU A 34 5.55 -16.85 4.26
N PHE A 35 5.37 -16.77 2.94
CA PHE A 35 4.15 -16.27 2.31
C PHE A 35 3.09 -17.36 2.09
N GLU A 36 3.47 -18.63 2.20
CA GLU A 36 2.54 -19.74 2.04
C GLU A 36 1.57 -19.85 3.22
N LYS A 37 0.31 -20.18 2.91
CA LYS A 37 -0.74 -20.53 3.88
C LYS A 37 -0.94 -19.48 4.99
N LEU A 38 -0.71 -18.20 4.69
CA LEU A 38 -0.96 -17.12 5.64
C LEU A 38 -2.44 -17.10 6.09
N THR A 39 -3.36 -17.39 5.19
CA THR A 39 -4.81 -17.45 5.50
C THR A 39 -5.22 -18.61 6.41
N SER A 40 -4.36 -19.62 6.58
CA SER A 40 -4.62 -20.82 7.39
C SER A 40 -3.94 -20.78 8.76
N LEU A 41 -3.39 -19.62 9.13
CA LEU A 41 -2.65 -19.47 10.37
C LEU A 41 -3.55 -19.53 11.62
N SER A 42 -3.00 -20.06 12.72
CA SER A 42 -3.73 -20.20 13.99
C SER A 42 -3.89 -18.85 14.69
N LYS A 43 -5.05 -18.57 15.28
CA LYS A 43 -5.24 -17.34 16.10
C LYS A 43 -4.34 -17.28 17.34
N LYS A 44 -3.72 -18.39 17.75
CA LYS A 44 -2.78 -18.41 18.88
C LYS A 44 -1.50 -17.68 18.48
N GLN A 45 -1.08 -16.75 19.34
CA GLN A 45 0.19 -16.04 19.24
C GLN A 45 1.19 -16.61 20.24
N ILE A 46 2.48 -16.49 19.93
CA ILE A 46 3.55 -16.78 20.89
C ILE A 46 3.47 -15.77 22.06
N PRO A 47 3.52 -16.22 23.33
CA PRO A 47 3.54 -15.34 24.49
C PRO A 47 4.74 -14.37 24.51
N PRO A 48 4.61 -13.12 25.00
CA PRO A 48 5.69 -12.12 24.99
C PRO A 48 7.02 -12.56 25.61
N ASP A 49 6.99 -13.39 26.65
CA ASP A 49 8.15 -13.95 27.34
C ASP A 49 8.97 -14.95 26.49
N GLN A 50 8.39 -15.44 25.40
CA GLN A 50 9.01 -16.40 24.48
C GLN A 50 9.40 -15.76 23.14
N ARG A 51 9.20 -14.44 22.99
CA ARG A 51 9.53 -13.69 21.78
C ARG A 51 10.97 -13.24 21.80
N ASP A 52 11.57 -13.08 20.61
CA ASP A 52 12.75 -12.23 20.46
C ASP A 52 12.43 -10.85 21.02
N ILE A 53 13.41 -10.24 21.70
CA ILE A 53 13.25 -8.93 22.35
C ILE A 53 12.76 -7.85 21.37
N ARG A 54 13.11 -7.98 20.09
CA ARG A 54 12.71 -7.07 19.00
C ARG A 54 11.24 -7.22 18.57
N LEU A 55 10.56 -8.27 19.02
CA LEU A 55 9.17 -8.59 18.66
C LEU A 55 8.19 -8.53 19.84
N ILE A 56 8.63 -8.03 21.00
CA ILE A 56 7.78 -7.92 22.19
C ILE A 56 6.60 -6.97 21.95
N ASP A 57 6.83 -5.85 21.27
CA ASP A 57 5.86 -4.76 21.09
C ASP A 57 4.95 -4.89 19.85
N VAL A 58 4.95 -6.05 19.18
CA VAL A 58 4.07 -6.37 18.04
C VAL A 58 3.07 -7.48 18.41
N GLY A 59 2.08 -7.72 17.56
CA GLY A 59 0.97 -8.66 17.81
C GLY A 59 -0.24 -8.01 18.48
N VAL A 60 -0.38 -6.68 18.33
CA VAL A 60 -1.49 -5.88 18.89
C VAL A 60 -2.74 -6.05 18.04
N LEU A 61 -2.62 -5.94 16.72
CA LEU A 61 -3.68 -6.23 15.77
C LEU A 61 -4.00 -7.72 15.81
N PRO A 62 -5.24 -8.12 16.16
CA PRO A 62 -5.58 -9.53 16.27
C PRO A 62 -5.47 -10.26 14.93
N ARG A 63 -5.04 -11.51 15.00
CA ARG A 63 -5.07 -12.45 13.86
C ARG A 63 -6.50 -12.73 13.42
N GLY A 64 -6.69 -12.93 12.12
CA GLY A 64 -8.02 -13.14 11.53
C GLY A 64 -8.88 -11.88 11.45
N THR A 65 -8.27 -10.70 11.58
CA THR A 65 -8.90 -9.40 11.27
C THR A 65 -8.24 -8.77 10.04
N LEU A 66 -8.91 -7.82 9.39
CA LEU A 66 -8.36 -7.14 8.23
C LEU A 66 -7.32 -6.09 8.63
N PHE A 67 -6.13 -6.20 8.06
CA PHE A 67 -5.10 -5.15 8.10
C PHE A 67 -5.44 -4.04 7.10
N SER A 68 -5.06 -2.80 7.43
CA SER A 68 -5.25 -1.64 6.57
C SER A 68 -4.02 -0.73 6.69
N CYS A 69 -3.40 -0.41 5.57
CA CYS A 69 -2.28 0.54 5.52
C CYS A 69 -2.72 2.00 5.65
N PHE A 70 -4.03 2.27 5.67
CA PHE A 70 -4.59 3.61 5.88
C PHE A 70 -4.93 3.87 7.36
N HIS A 71 -5.15 2.81 8.14
CA HIS A 71 -5.48 2.96 9.55
C HIS A 71 -4.21 3.18 10.39
N GLU A 72 -4.13 4.31 11.09
CA GLU A 72 -2.91 4.73 11.80
C GLU A 72 -2.39 3.67 12.79
N ARG A 73 -3.26 3.11 13.66
CA ARG A 73 -2.86 2.06 14.61
C ARG A 73 -2.24 0.83 13.92
N HIS A 74 -2.80 0.39 12.81
CA HIS A 74 -2.29 -0.76 12.05
C HIS A 74 -0.93 -0.43 11.43
N LEU A 75 -0.80 0.78 10.87
CA LEU A 75 0.41 1.23 10.23
C LEU A 75 1.56 1.40 11.23
N ILE A 76 1.30 1.91 12.44
CA ILE A 76 2.31 2.00 13.52
C ILE A 76 2.86 0.61 13.86
N GLU A 77 2.00 -0.39 14.01
CA GLU A 77 2.46 -1.76 14.29
C GLU A 77 3.23 -2.37 13.11
N ALA A 78 2.76 -2.14 11.88
CA ALA A 78 3.46 -2.58 10.67
C ALA A 78 4.85 -1.96 10.56
N THR A 79 4.99 -0.67 10.88
CA THR A 79 6.29 0.02 10.93
C THR A 79 7.19 -0.57 11.98
N LYS A 80 6.71 -0.83 13.21
CA LYS A 80 7.53 -1.49 14.24
C LYS A 80 8.06 -2.84 13.78
N LEU A 81 7.20 -3.67 13.17
CA LEU A 81 7.64 -4.96 12.63
C LEU A 81 8.67 -4.77 11.51
N PHE A 82 8.45 -3.83 10.59
CA PHE A 82 9.41 -3.51 9.55
C PHE A 82 10.76 -3.08 10.13
N GLU A 83 10.78 -2.19 11.12
CA GLU A 83 12.02 -1.69 11.74
C GLU A 83 12.80 -2.83 12.41
N SER A 84 12.11 -3.74 13.10
CA SER A 84 12.73 -4.95 13.68
C SER A 84 13.33 -5.86 12.62
N LEU A 85 12.61 -6.11 11.52
CA LEU A 85 13.09 -6.92 10.40
C LEU A 85 14.25 -6.25 9.64
N TYR A 86 14.20 -4.94 9.45
CA TYR A 86 15.23 -4.18 8.76
C TYR A 86 16.52 -4.12 9.59
N SER A 87 16.41 -4.07 10.92
CA SER A 87 17.55 -4.02 11.84
C SER A 87 18.29 -5.36 12.01
N ALA A 88 17.77 -6.45 11.42
CA ALA A 88 18.42 -7.75 11.50
C ALA A 88 19.81 -7.74 10.87
N THR A 89 20.80 -8.34 11.55
CA THR A 89 22.23 -8.16 11.22
C THR A 89 22.63 -8.76 9.88
N ASP A 90 22.01 -9.88 9.52
CA ASP A 90 22.21 -10.59 8.27
C ASP A 90 20.93 -11.32 7.86
N PHE A 91 21.02 -12.04 6.74
CA PHE A 91 19.88 -12.73 6.15
C PHE A 91 19.32 -13.86 7.04
N GLU A 92 20.17 -14.55 7.81
CA GLU A 92 19.71 -15.64 8.68
C GLU A 92 19.01 -15.08 9.92
N ASP A 93 19.56 -14.00 10.51
CA ASP A 93 18.87 -13.27 11.59
C ASP A 93 17.52 -12.73 11.12
N PHE A 94 17.49 -12.11 9.94
CA PHE A 94 16.26 -11.63 9.30
C PHE A 94 15.24 -12.75 9.11
N LEU A 95 15.69 -13.91 8.59
CA LEU A 95 14.82 -15.05 8.36
C LEU A 95 14.27 -15.63 9.67
N ASN A 96 15.07 -15.70 10.73
CA ASN A 96 14.64 -16.20 12.03
C ASN A 96 13.62 -15.27 12.69
N LEU A 97 13.86 -13.95 12.63
CA LEU A 97 12.89 -12.95 13.05
C LEU A 97 11.59 -13.04 12.26
N ALA A 98 11.67 -13.16 10.92
CA ALA A 98 10.49 -13.27 10.08
C ALA A 98 9.67 -14.54 10.39
N LYS A 99 10.33 -15.68 10.63
CA LYS A 99 9.66 -16.92 11.06
C LYS A 99 8.91 -16.73 12.37
N GLN A 100 9.54 -16.13 13.38
CA GLN A 100 8.88 -15.92 14.66
C GLN A 100 7.75 -14.88 14.56
N ALA A 101 7.94 -13.80 13.81
CA ALA A 101 6.94 -12.77 13.59
C ALA A 101 5.68 -13.33 12.90
N ARG A 102 5.83 -14.27 11.97
CA ARG A 102 4.72 -14.97 11.29
C ARG A 102 3.75 -15.66 12.26
N ASP A 103 4.25 -16.05 13.43
CA ASP A 103 3.48 -16.72 14.49
C ASP A 103 2.97 -15.76 15.57
N ILE A 104 3.26 -14.46 15.45
CA ILE A 104 2.88 -13.42 16.42
C ILE A 104 1.86 -12.45 15.82
N VAL A 105 2.13 -11.93 14.63
CA VAL A 105 1.38 -10.78 14.09
C VAL A 105 0.22 -11.19 13.18
N ASN A 106 -0.65 -10.23 12.89
CA ASN A 106 -1.72 -10.35 11.88
C ASN A 106 -1.16 -10.73 10.50
N GLU A 107 -1.91 -11.54 9.75
CA GLU A 107 -1.51 -12.13 8.48
C GLU A 107 -1.22 -11.08 7.39
N GLY A 108 -2.09 -10.08 7.25
CA GLY A 108 -1.94 -9.00 6.27
C GLY A 108 -0.82 -8.03 6.66
N LEU A 109 -0.70 -7.74 7.96
CA LEU A 109 0.38 -6.92 8.51
C LEU A 109 1.74 -7.58 8.28
N PHE A 110 1.84 -8.88 8.54
CA PHE A 110 3.04 -9.68 8.30
C PHE A 110 3.47 -9.60 6.83
N ALA A 111 2.55 -9.89 5.91
CA ALA A 111 2.84 -9.85 4.48
C ALA A 111 3.33 -8.46 4.04
N TYR A 112 2.66 -7.40 4.50
CA TYR A 112 3.08 -6.02 4.22
C TYR A 112 4.50 -5.74 4.73
N ALA A 113 4.74 -5.91 6.04
CA ALA A 113 6.02 -5.57 6.65
C ALA A 113 7.18 -6.42 6.11
N LEU A 114 6.94 -7.71 5.85
CA LEU A 114 7.92 -8.61 5.24
C LEU A 114 8.26 -8.16 3.81
N SER A 115 7.26 -7.83 2.98
CA SER A 115 7.50 -7.32 1.62
C SER A 115 8.29 -6.01 1.62
N VAL A 116 7.97 -5.08 2.52
CA VAL A 116 8.73 -3.83 2.70
C VAL A 116 10.18 -4.15 3.10
N ALA A 117 10.40 -5.02 4.09
CA ALA A 117 11.75 -5.40 4.51
C ALA A 117 12.57 -6.02 3.36
N ILE A 118 12.01 -6.97 2.62
CA ILE A 118 12.69 -7.65 1.50
C ILE A 118 13.10 -6.66 0.40
N ILE A 119 12.22 -5.72 0.04
CA ILE A 119 12.50 -4.77 -1.04
C ILE A 119 13.60 -3.78 -0.66
N HIS A 120 13.70 -3.41 0.63
CA HIS A 120 14.61 -2.33 1.04
C HIS A 120 15.92 -2.80 1.70
N ARG A 121 16.00 -4.04 2.19
CA ARG A 121 17.24 -4.60 2.75
C ARG A 121 18.27 -4.89 1.66
N ASP A 122 19.53 -4.51 1.89
CA ASP A 122 20.60 -4.67 0.90
C ASP A 122 20.99 -6.12 0.66
N ASP A 123 20.89 -6.98 1.67
CA ASP A 123 21.14 -8.42 1.55
C ASP A 123 20.00 -9.19 0.86
N CYS A 124 18.86 -8.55 0.61
CA CYS A 124 17.70 -9.11 -0.10
C CYS A 124 17.60 -8.63 -1.56
N LYS A 125 18.54 -7.79 -2.03
CA LYS A 125 18.57 -7.33 -3.42
C LYS A 125 18.56 -8.49 -4.42
N GLY A 126 17.67 -8.41 -5.40
CA GLY A 126 17.48 -9.42 -6.44
C GLY A 126 16.47 -10.52 -6.08
N ILE A 127 15.94 -10.55 -4.86
CA ILE A 127 14.84 -11.44 -4.47
C ILE A 127 13.54 -10.93 -5.10
N THR A 128 12.82 -11.83 -5.76
CA THR A 128 11.48 -11.56 -6.28
C THR A 128 10.46 -12.01 -5.25
N LEU A 129 9.50 -11.14 -4.92
CA LEU A 129 8.37 -11.48 -4.05
C LEU A 129 7.36 -12.35 -4.82
N PRO A 130 6.67 -13.29 -4.15
CA PRO A 130 5.53 -13.96 -4.77
C PRO A 130 4.45 -12.93 -5.12
N PRO A 131 3.70 -13.14 -6.22
CA PRO A 131 2.59 -12.27 -6.57
C PRO A 131 1.55 -12.21 -5.46
N ILE A 132 1.10 -11.01 -5.10
CA ILE A 132 0.17 -10.82 -3.97
C ILE A 132 -1.18 -11.51 -4.22
N GLN A 133 -1.58 -11.64 -5.48
CA GLN A 133 -2.77 -12.39 -5.90
C GLN A 133 -2.65 -13.91 -5.70
N GLU A 134 -1.44 -14.45 -5.59
CA GLU A 134 -1.22 -15.86 -5.24
C GLU A 134 -1.14 -16.05 -3.71
N VAL A 135 -0.67 -15.03 -2.99
CA VAL A 135 -0.60 -15.03 -1.52
C VAL A 135 -1.99 -14.85 -0.88
N PHE A 136 -2.79 -13.92 -1.41
CA PHE A 136 -4.15 -13.61 -0.97
C PHE A 136 -5.12 -13.61 -2.15
N PRO A 137 -5.43 -14.78 -2.76
CA PRO A 137 -6.33 -14.85 -3.91
C PRO A 137 -7.72 -14.30 -3.59
N ASP A 138 -8.11 -14.31 -2.33
CA ASP A 138 -9.39 -13.83 -1.82
C ASP A 138 -9.63 -12.33 -1.93
N ARG A 139 -8.58 -11.56 -2.20
CA ARG A 139 -8.66 -10.13 -2.50
C ARG A 139 -8.89 -9.84 -3.99
N PHE A 140 -8.60 -10.81 -4.85
CA PHE A 140 -8.58 -10.64 -6.31
C PHE A 140 -9.66 -11.46 -7.02
N ILE A 141 -10.13 -12.53 -6.39
CA ILE A 141 -11.07 -13.47 -6.97
C ILE A 141 -12.41 -13.37 -6.23
N PRO A 142 -13.54 -13.31 -6.96
CA PRO A 142 -14.87 -13.31 -6.35
C PRO A 142 -15.11 -14.50 -5.43
N ALA A 143 -15.87 -14.25 -4.36
CA ALA A 143 -16.20 -15.24 -3.34
C ALA A 143 -16.91 -16.47 -3.92
N GLU A 144 -17.72 -16.29 -4.97
CA GLU A 144 -18.38 -17.40 -5.66
C GLU A 144 -17.36 -18.32 -6.33
N THR A 145 -16.44 -17.78 -7.13
CA THR A 145 -15.36 -18.55 -7.76
C THR A 145 -14.49 -19.28 -6.73
N ILE A 146 -14.17 -18.64 -5.60
CA ILE A 146 -13.43 -19.29 -4.51
C ILE A 146 -14.22 -20.47 -3.93
N ASN A 147 -15.51 -20.28 -3.69
CA ASN A 147 -16.38 -21.34 -3.18
C ASN A 147 -16.53 -22.50 -4.18
N LEU A 148 -16.60 -22.21 -5.48
CA LEU A 148 -16.60 -23.22 -6.55
C LEU A 148 -15.28 -24.00 -6.57
N ALA A 149 -14.13 -23.31 -6.51
CA ALA A 149 -12.83 -23.94 -6.44
C ALA A 149 -12.67 -24.86 -5.22
N ILE A 150 -13.13 -24.42 -4.04
CA ILE A 150 -13.13 -25.25 -2.82
C ILE A 150 -14.04 -26.48 -2.98
N LYS A 151 -15.20 -26.35 -3.64
CA LYS A 151 -16.11 -27.47 -3.90
C LYS A 151 -15.48 -28.49 -4.87
N GLU A 152 -14.84 -28.02 -5.93
CA GLU A 152 -14.17 -28.89 -6.90
C GLU A 152 -12.94 -29.60 -6.31
N ALA A 153 -12.11 -28.88 -5.56
CA ALA A 153 -10.91 -29.44 -4.92
C ALA A 153 -11.22 -30.54 -3.89
N LYS A 154 -12.44 -30.61 -3.35
CA LYS A 154 -12.88 -31.72 -2.49
C LYS A 154 -13.13 -33.01 -3.27
N ASN A 155 -13.48 -32.91 -4.55
CA ASN A 155 -13.90 -34.03 -5.39
C ASN A 155 -12.78 -34.51 -6.33
N LYS A 156 -11.77 -33.69 -6.57
CA LYS A 156 -10.65 -33.97 -7.48
C LYS A 156 -9.32 -33.91 -6.72
N SER A 157 -8.38 -34.76 -7.11
CA SER A 157 -7.00 -34.76 -6.58
C SER A 157 -5.99 -34.14 -7.54
N GLU A 158 -6.45 -33.65 -8.69
CA GLU A 158 -5.66 -33.00 -9.74
C GLU A 158 -5.90 -31.48 -9.75
N ASP A 159 -5.11 -30.76 -10.54
CA ASP A 159 -5.27 -29.33 -10.72
C ASP A 159 -6.65 -28.99 -11.30
N ILE A 160 -7.28 -27.95 -10.75
CA ILE A 160 -8.60 -27.49 -11.15
C ILE A 160 -8.51 -26.15 -11.85
N VAL A 161 -9.36 -25.95 -12.85
CA VAL A 161 -9.55 -24.67 -13.54
C VAL A 161 -11.00 -24.28 -13.35
N VAL A 162 -11.22 -23.12 -12.72
CA VAL A 162 -12.55 -22.55 -12.47
C VAL A 162 -12.63 -21.23 -13.21
N GLU A 163 -13.68 -21.06 -13.98
CA GLU A 163 -13.96 -19.80 -14.66
C GLU A 163 -14.34 -18.73 -13.63
N ILE A 164 -13.88 -17.50 -13.84
CA ILE A 164 -14.16 -16.41 -12.91
C ILE A 164 -15.62 -15.96 -13.07
N GLU A 165 -16.29 -15.74 -11.94
CA GLU A 165 -17.69 -15.31 -11.92
C GLU A 165 -17.78 -13.78 -12.00
N ASP A 166 -18.87 -13.31 -12.61
CA ASP A 166 -19.15 -11.88 -12.71
C ASP A 166 -19.57 -11.28 -11.36
N THR A 167 -19.16 -10.04 -11.11
CA THR A 167 -19.44 -9.30 -9.85
C THR A 167 -20.59 -8.29 -9.98
N GLY A 168 -21.18 -8.17 -11.16
CA GLY A 168 -22.18 -7.15 -11.45
C GLY A 168 -22.92 -7.44 -12.76
N ASN A 169 -23.74 -6.49 -13.21
CA ASN A 169 -24.47 -6.63 -14.46
C ASN A 169 -24.67 -5.28 -15.16
N ILE A 170 -25.15 -5.35 -16.40
CA ILE A 170 -25.31 -4.20 -17.31
C ILE A 170 -26.36 -3.17 -16.88
N LEU A 171 -27.15 -3.43 -15.82
CA LEU A 171 -28.07 -2.43 -15.27
C LEU A 171 -27.30 -1.29 -14.59
N ASP A 172 -26.11 -1.59 -14.07
CA ASP A 172 -25.16 -0.58 -13.63
C ASP A 172 -24.20 -0.23 -14.78
N SER A 173 -24.22 1.03 -15.21
CA SER A 173 -23.31 1.53 -16.24
C SER A 173 -21.84 1.38 -15.85
N GLU A 174 -21.54 1.37 -14.55
CA GLU A 174 -20.19 1.26 -14.01
C GLU A 174 -19.61 -0.15 -14.17
N TYR A 175 -20.46 -1.18 -14.35
CA TYR A 175 -20.01 -2.55 -14.61
C TYR A 175 -19.21 -2.66 -15.92
N LYS A 176 -19.42 -1.76 -16.90
CA LYS A 176 -18.60 -1.69 -18.12
C LYS A 176 -17.11 -1.49 -17.82
N LEU A 177 -16.77 -0.93 -16.65
CA LEU A 177 -15.38 -0.68 -16.23
C LEU A 177 -14.84 -1.75 -15.29
N ALA A 178 -15.58 -2.83 -15.04
CA ALA A 178 -15.12 -3.93 -14.17
C ALA A 178 -13.78 -4.51 -14.66
N TYR A 179 -13.57 -4.63 -15.98
CA TYR A 179 -12.30 -5.10 -16.55
C TYR A 179 -11.09 -4.26 -16.14
N PHE A 180 -11.28 -2.96 -15.86
CA PHE A 180 -10.21 -2.06 -15.42
C PHE A 180 -10.10 -2.02 -13.90
N ARG A 181 -11.24 -1.88 -13.21
CA ARG A 181 -11.30 -1.75 -11.75
C ARG A 181 -10.90 -3.05 -11.03
N GLU A 182 -11.22 -4.18 -11.63
CA GLU A 182 -11.02 -5.52 -11.04
C GLU A 182 -9.80 -6.25 -11.62
N ASP A 183 -9.05 -5.62 -12.53
CA ASP A 183 -7.83 -6.20 -13.07
C ASP A 183 -6.83 -6.52 -11.95
N ILE A 184 -6.31 -7.76 -11.98
CA ILE A 184 -5.39 -8.24 -10.95
C ILE A 184 -4.07 -7.49 -10.97
N GLY A 185 -3.61 -7.06 -12.17
CA GLY A 185 -2.37 -6.32 -12.35
C GLY A 185 -2.46 -4.89 -11.83
N ALA A 186 -3.57 -4.21 -12.08
CA ALA A 186 -3.84 -2.86 -11.57
C ALA A 186 -3.90 -2.84 -10.04
N ASN A 187 -4.63 -3.78 -9.44
CA ASN A 187 -4.74 -3.91 -7.99
C ASN A 187 -3.40 -4.32 -7.35
N ALA A 188 -2.64 -5.23 -7.97
CA ALA A 188 -1.29 -5.58 -7.52
C ALA A 188 -0.30 -4.41 -7.65
N HIS A 189 -0.40 -3.61 -8.72
CA HIS A 189 0.41 -2.40 -8.91
C HIS A 189 0.22 -1.41 -7.75
N HIS A 190 -1.04 -1.16 -7.37
CA HIS A 190 -1.35 -0.25 -6.26
C HIS A 190 -0.77 -0.76 -4.93
N TRP A 191 -0.94 -2.06 -4.63
CA TRP A 191 -0.30 -2.71 -3.49
C TRP A 191 1.23 -2.54 -3.49
N HIS A 192 1.89 -2.84 -4.61
CA HIS A 192 3.34 -2.73 -4.72
C HIS A 192 3.86 -1.30 -4.61
N TRP A 193 3.15 -0.30 -5.13
CA TRP A 193 3.53 1.09 -4.99
C TRP A 193 3.64 1.50 -3.51
N HIS A 194 2.66 1.11 -2.69
CA HIS A 194 2.66 1.34 -1.23
C HIS A 194 3.69 0.52 -0.44
N ILE A 195 4.30 -0.50 -1.05
CA ILE A 195 5.46 -1.21 -0.47
C ILE A 195 6.78 -0.49 -0.80
N VAL A 196 6.89 0.07 -2.01
CA VAL A 196 8.07 0.82 -2.43
C VAL A 196 8.16 2.16 -1.71
N TYR A 197 7.02 2.81 -1.52
CA TYR A 197 6.84 4.11 -0.84
C TYR A 197 5.90 3.96 0.38
N PRO A 198 6.31 3.23 1.44
CA PRO A 198 5.47 3.05 2.61
C PRO A 198 5.25 4.40 3.32
N ALA A 199 4.03 4.65 3.78
CA ALA A 199 3.66 5.91 4.43
C ALA A 199 4.57 6.23 5.63
N TYR A 200 4.89 5.27 6.49
CA TYR A 200 5.82 5.50 7.62
C TYR A 200 7.20 4.93 7.30
N TRP A 201 8.06 5.77 6.72
CA TRP A 201 9.42 5.41 6.33
C TRP A 201 10.45 6.04 7.27
N ASN A 202 11.29 5.21 7.89
CA ASN A 202 12.34 5.69 8.78
C ASN A 202 13.67 5.85 8.03
N ALA A 203 13.92 7.05 7.49
CA ALA A 203 15.15 7.35 6.76
C ALA A 203 16.42 7.28 7.65
N GLN A 204 16.28 7.54 8.96
CA GLN A 204 17.40 7.47 9.91
C GLN A 204 17.83 6.01 10.15
N LEU A 205 16.87 5.11 10.33
CA LEU A 205 17.14 3.68 10.47
C LEU A 205 17.70 3.09 9.18
N THR A 206 17.09 3.45 8.05
CA THR A 206 17.40 2.80 6.77
C THR A 206 18.64 3.36 6.09
N GLY A 207 19.06 4.58 6.47
CA GLY A 207 20.09 5.35 5.79
C GLY A 207 19.71 5.78 4.37
N LYS A 208 18.43 5.65 3.99
CA LYS A 208 17.94 5.85 2.62
C LYS A 208 16.78 6.83 2.62
N VAL A 209 16.92 7.95 1.93
CA VAL A 209 15.83 8.92 1.73
C VAL A 209 14.98 8.50 0.53
N LYS A 210 13.65 8.61 0.65
CA LYS A 210 12.72 8.42 -0.47
C LYS A 210 12.53 9.75 -1.17
N ASP A 211 13.37 10.01 -2.17
CA ASP A 211 13.34 11.27 -2.92
C ASP A 211 11.97 11.51 -3.55
N ARG A 212 11.43 12.73 -3.35
CA ARG A 212 10.15 13.21 -3.88
C ARG A 212 8.95 12.27 -3.64
N LYS A 213 8.93 11.55 -2.51
CA LYS A 213 7.87 10.58 -2.20
C LYS A 213 6.47 11.18 -2.24
N GLY A 214 6.27 12.37 -1.64
CA GLY A 214 4.97 13.03 -1.64
C GLY A 214 4.55 13.48 -3.03
N GLU A 215 5.48 13.89 -3.87
CA GLU A 215 5.16 14.23 -5.26
C GLU A 215 4.86 12.99 -6.10
N LEU A 216 5.55 11.88 -5.86
CA LEU A 216 5.26 10.59 -6.48
C LEU A 216 3.90 10.04 -6.02
N PHE A 217 3.51 10.27 -4.78
CA PHE A 217 2.17 9.97 -4.27
C PHE A 217 1.12 10.71 -5.10
N TYR A 218 1.28 12.02 -5.28
CA TYR A 218 0.40 12.82 -6.13
C TYR A 218 0.37 12.27 -7.57
N TYR A 219 1.55 12.11 -8.18
CA TYR A 219 1.66 11.72 -9.59
C TYR A 219 1.04 10.36 -9.87
N MET A 220 1.31 9.36 -9.04
CA MET A 220 0.79 8.01 -9.24
C MET A 220 -0.75 7.98 -9.21
N HIS A 221 -1.36 8.59 -8.18
CA HIS A 221 -2.81 8.59 -8.04
C HIS A 221 -3.50 9.48 -9.08
N GLN A 222 -2.86 10.58 -9.50
CA GLN A 222 -3.33 11.39 -10.61
C GLN A 222 -3.33 10.59 -11.92
N GLN A 223 -2.30 9.79 -12.19
CA GLN A 223 -2.24 8.92 -13.37
C GLN A 223 -3.29 7.81 -13.33
N MET A 224 -3.56 7.21 -12.16
CA MET A 224 -4.66 6.24 -12.00
C MET A 224 -6.02 6.87 -12.34
N CYS A 225 -6.28 8.09 -11.86
CA CYS A 225 -7.50 8.83 -12.17
C CYS A 225 -7.57 9.18 -13.67
N ALA A 226 -6.49 9.68 -14.26
CA ALA A 226 -6.45 10.00 -15.68
C ALA A 226 -6.73 8.76 -16.55
N ARG A 227 -6.13 7.61 -16.19
CA ARG A 227 -6.37 6.37 -16.90
C ARG A 227 -7.81 5.88 -16.76
N TYR A 228 -8.38 5.96 -15.56
CA TYR A 228 -9.79 5.62 -15.34
C TYR A 228 -10.73 6.50 -16.18
N ASP A 229 -10.48 7.81 -16.28
CA ASP A 229 -11.24 8.69 -17.18
C ASP A 229 -11.12 8.28 -18.66
N CYS A 230 -9.94 7.82 -19.11
CA CYS A 230 -9.79 7.29 -20.46
C CYS A 230 -10.68 6.06 -20.69
N GLU A 231 -10.74 5.14 -19.72
CA GLU A 231 -11.62 3.95 -19.80
C GLU A 231 -13.11 4.36 -19.78
N ARG A 232 -13.49 5.34 -18.95
CA ARG A 232 -14.85 5.91 -18.93
C ARG A 232 -15.24 6.46 -20.29
N LEU A 233 -14.39 7.31 -20.88
CA LEU A 233 -14.62 7.91 -22.19
C LEU A 233 -14.69 6.84 -23.31
N SER A 234 -13.85 5.82 -23.23
CA SER A 234 -13.84 4.69 -24.18
C SER A 234 -15.15 3.89 -24.14
N ASN A 235 -15.80 3.85 -22.97
CA ASN A 235 -17.09 3.19 -22.76
C ASN A 235 -18.29 4.13 -22.93
N GLY A 236 -18.09 5.35 -23.42
CA GLY A 236 -19.13 6.35 -23.63
C GLY A 236 -19.69 6.97 -22.34
N LEU A 237 -18.97 6.86 -21.23
CA LEU A 237 -19.30 7.50 -19.96
C LEU A 237 -18.62 8.87 -19.87
N GLN A 238 -19.24 9.78 -19.11
CA GLN A 238 -18.61 11.04 -18.72
C GLN A 238 -17.41 10.79 -17.79
N ARG A 239 -16.49 11.75 -17.73
CA ARG A 239 -15.42 11.76 -16.71
C ARG A 239 -15.99 11.66 -15.30
N MET A 240 -15.22 11.12 -14.38
CA MET A 240 -15.64 10.98 -13.00
C MET A 240 -15.86 12.36 -12.34
N ILE A 241 -16.72 12.41 -11.33
CA ILE A 241 -16.96 13.63 -10.54
C ILE A 241 -16.22 13.51 -9.21
N PRO A 242 -15.45 14.53 -8.78
CA PRO A 242 -14.75 14.51 -7.50
C PRO A 242 -15.72 14.46 -6.31
N PHE A 243 -15.37 13.70 -5.28
CA PHE A 243 -16.12 13.65 -4.02
C PHE A 243 -15.68 14.78 -3.08
N HIS A 244 -16.08 16.01 -3.41
CA HIS A 244 -15.71 17.22 -2.68
C HIS A 244 -16.66 17.55 -1.50
N ASN A 245 -17.94 17.15 -1.63
CA ASN A 245 -18.97 17.38 -0.63
C ASN A 245 -19.18 16.10 0.18
N PHE A 246 -18.76 16.10 1.46
CA PHE A 246 -18.81 14.92 2.32
C PHE A 246 -20.25 14.52 2.73
N GLU A 247 -21.22 15.40 2.54
CA GLU A 247 -22.65 15.11 2.75
C GLU A 247 -23.32 14.44 1.54
N GLU A 248 -22.65 14.43 0.38
CA GLU A 248 -23.20 13.86 -0.86
C GLU A 248 -23.55 12.37 -0.66
N LYS A 249 -24.68 11.97 -1.24
CA LYS A 249 -25.15 10.59 -1.22
C LYS A 249 -24.47 9.79 -2.33
N LEU A 250 -23.67 8.82 -1.93
CA LEU A 250 -22.81 8.04 -2.80
C LEU A 250 -23.55 6.89 -3.50
N GLU A 251 -23.00 6.47 -4.64
CA GLU A 251 -23.43 5.32 -5.43
C GLU A 251 -23.24 4.00 -4.67
N GLY A 252 -24.00 2.95 -4.98
CA GLY A 252 -23.78 1.65 -4.34
C GLY A 252 -22.59 0.89 -4.93
N TYR A 253 -21.96 0.02 -4.15
CA TYR A 253 -20.97 -0.95 -4.64
C TYR A 253 -20.95 -2.22 -3.79
N ALA A 254 -20.95 -3.38 -4.45
CA ALA A 254 -20.86 -4.70 -3.81
C ALA A 254 -19.62 -5.42 -4.36
N PRO A 255 -18.57 -5.65 -3.54
CA PRO A 255 -17.29 -6.16 -4.04
C PRO A 255 -17.30 -7.64 -4.40
N HIS A 256 -18.25 -8.40 -3.87
CA HIS A 256 -18.30 -9.86 -3.98
C HIS A 256 -17.00 -10.56 -3.52
N LEU A 257 -16.23 -9.93 -2.63
CA LEU A 257 -15.02 -10.51 -2.04
C LEU A 257 -15.29 -11.10 -0.66
N THR A 258 -14.55 -12.15 -0.33
CA THR A 258 -14.54 -12.77 1.00
C THR A 258 -13.14 -12.71 1.57
N SER A 259 -13.02 -12.63 2.89
CA SER A 259 -11.74 -12.71 3.57
C SER A 259 -11.54 -14.13 4.09
N LEU A 260 -10.56 -14.86 3.55
CA LEU A 260 -10.23 -16.22 3.98
C LEU A 260 -9.60 -16.25 5.38
N VAL A 261 -9.08 -15.13 5.88
CA VAL A 261 -8.54 -15.02 7.25
C VAL A 261 -9.64 -14.89 8.31
N SER A 262 -10.72 -14.15 8.01
CA SER A 262 -11.79 -13.87 8.98
C SER A 262 -13.02 -14.75 8.77
N GLY A 263 -13.24 -15.24 7.56
CA GLY A 263 -14.47 -15.90 7.13
C GLY A 263 -15.62 -14.94 6.83
N LEU A 264 -15.40 -13.63 6.96
CA LEU A 264 -16.38 -12.58 6.70
C LEU A 264 -16.18 -11.97 5.30
N HIS A 265 -17.23 -11.39 4.74
CA HIS A 265 -17.15 -10.68 3.46
C HIS A 265 -16.55 -9.29 3.63
N TYR A 266 -15.97 -8.74 2.55
CA TYR A 266 -15.77 -7.29 2.50
C TYR A 266 -17.15 -6.62 2.44
N ALA A 267 -17.37 -5.61 3.28
CA ALA A 267 -18.67 -4.97 3.33
C ALA A 267 -19.06 -4.34 2.00
N SER A 268 -20.32 -4.56 1.62
CA SER A 268 -20.96 -3.85 0.52
C SER A 268 -21.46 -2.50 1.02
N ARG A 269 -21.50 -1.52 0.13
CA ARG A 269 -22.03 -0.19 0.39
C ARG A 269 -23.30 0.01 -0.42
N PRO A 270 -24.50 -0.01 0.20
CA PRO A 270 -25.72 0.33 -0.50
C PRO A 270 -25.71 1.79 -0.97
N GLN A 271 -26.49 2.09 -2.00
CA GLN A 271 -26.65 3.46 -2.48
C GLN A 271 -27.27 4.35 -1.39
N GLY A 272 -26.89 5.63 -1.38
CA GLY A 272 -27.53 6.64 -0.53
C GLY A 272 -26.83 6.89 0.81
N PHE A 273 -25.64 6.33 1.00
CA PHE A 273 -24.80 6.60 2.17
C PHE A 273 -23.95 7.85 1.93
N SER A 274 -23.72 8.63 2.98
CA SER A 274 -22.76 9.74 3.03
C SER A 274 -21.71 9.43 4.10
N LEU A 275 -20.61 10.19 4.14
CA LEU A 275 -19.63 9.99 5.22
C LEU A 275 -20.28 10.16 6.59
N ARG A 276 -19.77 9.43 7.57
CA ARG A 276 -20.24 9.42 8.96
C ARG A 276 -19.04 9.39 9.89
N ASP A 277 -19.24 9.93 11.07
CA ASP A 277 -18.22 9.94 12.12
C ASP A 277 -17.83 8.51 12.49
N LEU A 278 -16.53 8.29 12.67
CA LEU A 278 -15.97 7.08 13.25
C LEU A 278 -15.60 7.35 14.71
N VAL A 279 -15.33 6.28 15.44
CA VAL A 279 -14.82 6.38 16.83
C VAL A 279 -13.52 7.17 16.92
N ASP A 280 -12.65 7.05 15.91
CA ASP A 280 -11.31 7.66 15.93
C ASP A 280 -11.25 9.06 15.29
N VAL A 281 -12.16 9.40 14.35
CA VAL A 281 -12.18 10.68 13.60
C VAL A 281 -13.61 11.04 13.19
N ASP A 282 -13.96 12.32 13.29
CA ASP A 282 -15.25 12.86 12.84
C ASP A 282 -15.18 13.47 11.42
N VAL A 283 -16.31 13.58 10.73
CA VAL A 283 -16.38 14.18 9.38
C VAL A 283 -15.94 15.65 9.41
N GLN A 284 -16.12 16.33 10.53
CA GLN A 284 -15.72 17.71 10.70
C GLN A 284 -14.19 17.89 10.71
N ASP A 285 -13.43 16.93 11.23
CA ASP A 285 -11.97 16.88 11.18
C ASP A 285 -11.49 16.81 9.74
N MET A 286 -12.16 15.99 8.92
CA MET A 286 -11.86 15.88 7.49
C MET A 286 -12.06 17.22 6.77
N GLU A 287 -13.13 17.94 7.09
CA GLU A 287 -13.37 19.29 6.57
C GLU A 287 -12.31 20.27 7.05
N ARG A 288 -11.99 20.27 8.36
CA ARG A 288 -10.94 21.13 8.94
C ARG A 288 -9.59 20.90 8.29
N TRP A 289 -9.19 19.65 8.07
CA TRP A 289 -7.93 19.31 7.40
C TRP A 289 -7.92 19.77 5.95
N ARG A 290 -9.03 19.60 5.22
CA ARG A 290 -9.17 20.13 3.86
C ARG A 290 -8.96 21.65 3.85
N GLU A 291 -9.69 22.40 4.68
CA GLU A 291 -9.60 23.85 4.71
C GLU A 291 -8.19 24.33 5.05
N ARG A 292 -7.52 23.71 6.04
CA ARG A 292 -6.13 24.07 6.40
C ARG A 292 -5.14 23.84 5.27
N VAL A 293 -5.31 22.76 4.50
CA VAL A 293 -4.43 22.48 3.34
C VAL A 293 -4.70 23.49 2.22
N LEU A 294 -5.97 23.82 1.95
CA LEU A 294 -6.32 24.83 0.94
C LEU A 294 -5.82 26.23 1.34
N GLU A 295 -5.99 26.62 2.61
CA GLU A 295 -5.47 27.87 3.14
C GLU A 295 -3.95 27.96 2.98
N ALA A 296 -3.21 26.88 3.28
CA ALA A 296 -1.76 26.85 3.10
C ALA A 296 -1.35 27.00 1.62
N ILE A 297 -2.14 26.45 0.70
CA ILE A 297 -1.92 26.61 -0.74
C ILE A 297 -2.14 28.08 -1.15
N ASP A 298 -3.24 28.69 -0.71
CA ASP A 298 -3.57 30.08 -1.04
C ASP A 298 -2.54 31.07 -0.46
N LEU A 299 -2.03 30.78 0.74
CA LEU A 299 -0.95 31.53 1.40
C LEU A 299 0.44 31.23 0.83
N GLN A 300 0.58 30.22 -0.04
CA GLN A 300 1.83 29.75 -0.65
C GLN A 300 2.90 29.26 0.34
N HIS A 301 2.51 28.87 1.55
CA HIS A 301 3.41 28.30 2.55
C HIS A 301 2.64 27.42 3.54
N VAL A 302 3.36 26.49 4.18
CA VAL A 302 2.84 25.66 5.27
C VAL A 302 3.56 26.02 6.56
N HIS A 303 2.94 25.78 7.72
CA HIS A 303 3.56 26.03 9.02
C HIS A 303 4.03 24.71 9.65
N ASP A 304 5.27 24.69 10.14
CA ASP A 304 5.78 23.57 10.90
C ASP A 304 5.25 23.54 12.35
N LYS A 305 5.69 22.55 13.13
CA LYS A 305 5.28 22.39 14.55
C LYS A 305 5.73 23.55 15.45
N ASN A 306 6.68 24.36 15.01
CA ASN A 306 7.21 25.53 15.71
C ASN A 306 6.73 26.84 15.09
N ASP A 307 5.66 26.79 14.28
CA ASP A 307 5.07 27.93 13.58
C ASP A 307 5.99 28.58 12.53
N LYS A 308 7.01 27.87 12.08
CA LYS A 308 7.88 28.35 11.00
C LYS A 308 7.22 28.12 9.65
N GLU A 309 7.15 29.18 8.86
CA GLU A 309 6.68 29.14 7.48
C GLU A 309 7.69 28.42 6.56
N ILE A 310 7.18 27.48 5.77
CA ILE A 310 7.92 26.74 4.75
C ILE A 310 7.21 26.98 3.41
N PRO A 311 7.87 27.62 2.44
CA PRO A 311 7.25 27.99 1.17
C PRO A 311 6.87 26.76 0.34
N LEU A 312 5.72 26.84 -0.34
CA LEU A 312 5.29 25.89 -1.35
C LEU A 312 5.84 26.32 -2.72
N ASP A 313 7.14 26.11 -2.91
CA ASP A 313 7.85 26.47 -4.15
C ASP A 313 7.71 25.43 -5.28
N GLU A 314 7.99 25.83 -6.53
CA GLU A 314 7.89 24.95 -7.72
C GLU A 314 8.64 23.61 -7.56
N ALA A 315 9.76 23.62 -6.83
CA ALA A 315 10.66 22.46 -6.72
C ALA A 315 10.21 21.44 -5.67
N ARG A 316 9.65 21.87 -4.53
CA ARG A 316 9.35 21.01 -3.37
C ARG A 316 7.92 21.10 -2.88
N GLY A 317 7.14 22.09 -3.32
CA GLY A 317 5.77 22.29 -2.82
C GLY A 317 4.86 21.08 -3.06
N ALA A 318 5.00 20.38 -4.20
CA ALA A 318 4.24 19.16 -4.46
C ALA A 318 4.63 18.01 -3.51
N ASP A 319 5.91 17.89 -3.18
CA ASP A 319 6.42 16.86 -2.27
C ASP A 319 5.96 17.11 -0.82
N ILE A 320 6.01 18.38 -0.39
CA ILE A 320 5.48 18.82 0.90
C ILE A 320 3.98 18.53 0.98
N LEU A 321 3.19 18.96 0.00
CA LEU A 321 1.75 18.75 -0.01
C LEU A 321 1.38 17.26 -0.04
N GLY A 322 2.09 16.45 -0.82
CA GLY A 322 1.94 15.00 -0.80
C GLY A 322 2.14 14.40 0.59
N SER A 323 3.16 14.88 1.29
CA SER A 323 3.48 14.43 2.63
C SER A 323 2.45 14.88 3.67
N LEU A 324 1.81 16.03 3.50
CA LEU A 324 0.71 16.49 4.35
C LEU A 324 -0.60 15.74 4.08
N ILE A 325 -0.94 15.51 2.80
CA ILE A 325 -2.23 14.96 2.37
C ILE A 325 -2.34 13.46 2.60
N GLU A 326 -1.31 12.68 2.20
CA GLU A 326 -1.18 11.28 2.62
C GLU A 326 -1.12 11.21 4.15
N ALA A 327 -0.42 12.19 4.73
CA ALA A 327 0.22 12.18 6.04
C ALA A 327 1.13 10.97 6.23
N ASN A 328 2.32 11.10 5.65
CA ASN A 328 3.42 10.18 5.88
C ASN A 328 4.35 10.67 7.01
N SER A 329 5.42 9.91 7.29
CA SER A 329 6.45 10.26 8.27
C SER A 329 7.11 11.62 8.03
N ASP A 330 7.06 12.12 6.79
CA ASP A 330 7.67 13.39 6.38
C ASP A 330 6.68 14.57 6.47
N SER A 331 5.45 14.32 6.94
CA SER A 331 4.47 15.37 7.22
C SER A 331 5.01 16.36 8.26
N ILE A 332 5.17 17.61 7.83
CA ILE A 332 5.79 18.68 8.62
C ILE A 332 4.99 18.95 9.91
N ASN A 333 3.66 18.94 9.82
CA ASN A 333 2.78 19.18 10.96
C ASN A 333 1.50 18.35 10.90
N LYS A 334 1.64 17.02 11.07
CA LYS A 334 0.52 16.08 11.11
C LYS A 334 -0.58 16.45 12.11
N GLY A 335 -0.23 17.02 13.26
CA GLY A 335 -1.22 17.43 14.27
C GLY A 335 -2.15 18.54 13.78
N PHE A 336 -1.66 19.42 12.90
CA PHE A 336 -2.44 20.50 12.31
C PHE A 336 -3.12 20.08 10.99
N TYR A 337 -2.37 19.50 10.05
CA TYR A 337 -2.88 19.15 8.72
C TYR A 337 -3.60 17.80 8.64
N GLY A 338 -3.50 16.96 9.68
CA GLY A 338 -4.20 15.68 9.75
C GLY A 338 -3.66 14.62 8.81
N SER A 339 -4.55 13.72 8.36
CA SER A 339 -4.28 12.67 7.37
C SER A 339 -5.52 12.45 6.49
N ILE A 340 -5.86 13.49 5.71
CA ILE A 340 -7.12 13.52 4.96
C ILE A 340 -7.24 12.31 4.03
N HIS A 341 -6.21 11.99 3.23
CA HIS A 341 -6.27 10.87 2.29
C HIS A 341 -6.58 9.53 2.96
N ASN A 342 -5.81 9.17 3.99
CA ASN A 342 -5.93 7.86 4.64
C ASN A 342 -7.24 7.75 5.42
N TRP A 343 -7.65 8.81 6.12
CA TRP A 343 -8.94 8.79 6.82
C TRP A 343 -10.13 8.75 5.86
N GLY A 344 -10.02 9.33 4.65
CA GLY A 344 -11.01 9.16 3.59
C GLY A 344 -11.21 7.69 3.22
N HIS A 345 -10.11 6.94 3.04
CA HIS A 345 -10.16 5.50 2.83
C HIS A 345 -10.85 4.76 3.98
N VAL A 346 -10.45 5.03 5.22
CA VAL A 346 -10.99 4.34 6.41
C VAL A 346 -12.47 4.65 6.62
N MET A 347 -12.88 5.92 6.47
CA MET A 347 -14.27 6.34 6.57
C MET A 347 -15.13 5.68 5.50
N MET A 348 -14.71 5.72 4.23
CA MET A 348 -15.43 5.07 3.13
C MET A 348 -15.55 3.56 3.32
N ALA A 349 -14.51 2.91 3.84
CA ALA A 349 -14.53 1.48 4.11
C ALA A 349 -15.49 1.09 5.26
N ARG A 350 -15.70 1.98 6.23
CA ARG A 350 -16.54 1.71 7.42
C ARG A 350 -17.93 2.36 7.38
N MET A 351 -18.35 2.95 6.26
CA MET A 351 -19.64 3.64 6.17
C MET A 351 -20.86 2.80 6.57
N HIS A 352 -20.81 1.49 6.37
CA HIS A 352 -21.89 0.55 6.71
C HIS A 352 -21.99 0.29 8.22
N ASP A 353 -20.86 0.29 8.95
CA ASP A 353 -20.75 0.03 10.39
C ASP A 353 -19.74 1.02 11.03
N PRO A 354 -20.09 2.33 11.08
CA PRO A 354 -19.13 3.39 11.46
C PRO A 354 -18.71 3.34 12.94
N ASP A 355 -19.56 2.79 13.81
CA ASP A 355 -19.27 2.62 15.23
C ASP A 355 -18.83 1.21 15.61
N GLY A 356 -18.74 0.30 14.62
CA GLY A 356 -18.27 -1.07 14.81
C GLY A 356 -19.22 -1.96 15.62
N ARG A 357 -20.48 -1.55 15.85
CA ARG A 357 -21.42 -2.30 16.69
C ARG A 357 -21.78 -3.66 16.09
N PHE A 358 -21.74 -3.77 14.76
CA PHE A 358 -22.06 -5.00 14.05
C PHE A 358 -20.86 -5.93 13.90
N GLN A 359 -19.65 -5.42 14.21
CA GLN A 359 -18.39 -6.15 14.08
C GLN A 359 -18.19 -6.69 12.66
N GLU A 360 -18.65 -5.93 11.67
CA GLU A 360 -18.47 -6.25 10.26
C GLU A 360 -17.06 -5.87 9.78
N ASN A 361 -16.60 -6.58 8.76
CA ASN A 361 -15.35 -6.25 8.09
C ASN A 361 -15.50 -4.92 7.33
N PRO A 362 -14.45 -4.07 7.27
CA PRO A 362 -14.46 -2.93 6.36
C PRO A 362 -14.66 -3.35 4.89
N GLY A 363 -15.16 -2.41 4.09
CA GLY A 363 -15.24 -2.52 2.63
C GLY A 363 -13.86 -2.40 1.97
N VAL A 364 -13.83 -2.60 0.65
CA VAL A 364 -12.57 -2.70 -0.13
C VAL A 364 -11.69 -1.45 -0.11
N MET A 365 -12.22 -0.30 0.29
CA MET A 365 -11.43 0.92 0.45
C MET A 365 -10.37 0.83 1.58
N SER A 366 -10.43 -0.17 2.46
CA SER A 366 -9.43 -0.33 3.54
C SER A 366 -8.11 -0.95 3.10
N ASP A 367 -8.01 -1.53 1.91
CA ASP A 367 -6.84 -2.28 1.45
C ASP A 367 -6.42 -1.81 0.05
N THR A 368 -5.13 -1.54 -0.14
CA THR A 368 -4.57 -1.08 -1.42
C THR A 368 -4.66 -2.14 -2.52
N SER A 369 -4.74 -3.42 -2.15
CA SER A 369 -4.96 -4.51 -3.11
C SER A 369 -6.42 -4.66 -3.57
N THR A 370 -7.37 -3.91 -2.98
CA THR A 370 -8.79 -4.01 -3.35
C THR A 370 -9.46 -2.68 -3.65
N SER A 371 -8.88 -1.56 -3.22
CA SER A 371 -9.55 -0.26 -3.24
C SER A 371 -9.88 0.24 -4.65
N LEU A 372 -9.06 -0.07 -5.67
CA LEU A 372 -9.34 0.30 -7.06
C LEU A 372 -10.65 -0.30 -7.60
N ARG A 373 -11.14 -1.38 -6.97
CA ARG A 373 -12.37 -2.03 -7.38
C ARG A 373 -13.60 -1.14 -7.16
N ASP A 374 -13.63 -0.34 -6.09
CA ASP A 374 -14.78 0.52 -5.78
C ASP A 374 -14.70 1.83 -6.60
N PRO A 375 -15.74 2.20 -7.37
CA PRO A 375 -15.80 3.47 -8.09
C PRO A 375 -15.53 4.72 -7.23
N ILE A 376 -15.83 4.65 -5.92
CA ILE A 376 -15.56 5.75 -4.99
C ILE A 376 -14.07 6.06 -4.83
N PHE A 377 -13.19 5.08 -5.06
CA PHE A 377 -11.75 5.30 -5.07
C PHE A 377 -11.41 6.46 -6.00
N TYR A 378 -11.88 6.40 -7.25
CA TYR A 378 -11.55 7.40 -8.25
C TYR A 378 -12.17 8.77 -7.92
N ARG A 379 -13.38 8.80 -7.36
CA ARG A 379 -14.01 10.05 -6.92
C ARG A 379 -13.23 10.71 -5.77
N TRP A 380 -12.77 9.92 -4.80
CA TRP A 380 -11.94 10.39 -3.69
C TRP A 380 -10.59 10.91 -4.17
N HIS A 381 -9.92 10.15 -5.03
CA HIS A 381 -8.61 10.55 -5.55
C HIS A 381 -8.71 11.72 -6.52
N ARG A 382 -9.81 11.91 -7.23
CA ARG A 382 -10.05 13.13 -8.00
C ARG A 382 -10.26 14.35 -7.10
N PHE A 383 -10.88 14.18 -5.94
CA PHE A 383 -10.95 15.24 -4.94
C PHE A 383 -9.54 15.61 -4.43
N VAL A 384 -8.72 14.62 -4.10
CA VAL A 384 -7.32 14.84 -3.70
C VAL A 384 -6.50 15.48 -4.81
N ASP A 385 -6.59 14.98 -6.05
CA ASP A 385 -5.95 15.56 -7.24
C ASP A 385 -6.32 17.02 -7.42
N ASN A 386 -7.60 17.39 -7.24
CA ASN A 386 -8.03 18.78 -7.34
C ASN A 386 -7.37 19.71 -6.31
N ILE A 387 -7.01 19.22 -5.11
CA ILE A 387 -6.22 20.00 -4.14
C ILE A 387 -4.83 20.28 -4.72
N PHE A 388 -4.16 19.29 -5.32
CA PHE A 388 -2.89 19.49 -6.01
C PHE A 388 -3.02 20.41 -7.22
N GLN A 389 -4.12 20.32 -7.99
CA GLN A 389 -4.36 21.23 -9.12
C GLN A 389 -4.48 22.69 -8.67
N GLN A 390 -5.10 22.95 -7.52
CA GLN A 390 -5.13 24.31 -6.96
C GLN A 390 -3.72 24.82 -6.65
N TYR A 391 -2.87 23.98 -6.04
CA TYR A 391 -1.46 24.33 -5.85
C TYR A 391 -0.75 24.58 -7.18
N LYS A 392 -0.89 23.68 -8.16
CA LYS A 392 -0.25 23.83 -9.47
C LYS A 392 -0.72 25.08 -10.21
N ALA A 393 -1.95 25.53 -9.99
CA ALA A 393 -2.48 26.77 -10.56
C ALA A 393 -1.83 28.05 -9.98
N THR A 394 -1.18 27.96 -8.81
CA THR A 394 -0.42 29.08 -8.23
C THR A 394 0.98 29.24 -8.87
N LEU A 395 1.47 28.20 -9.54
CA LEU A 395 2.79 28.19 -10.19
C LEU A 395 2.74 28.92 -11.53
N LYS A 396 3.88 29.49 -11.94
CA LYS A 396 4.01 30.11 -13.26
C LYS A 396 4.01 29.04 -14.34
N SER A 397 3.28 29.30 -15.42
CA SER A 397 3.33 28.44 -16.61
C SER A 397 4.75 28.42 -17.20
N TYR A 398 5.13 27.28 -17.77
CA TYR A 398 6.42 27.14 -18.44
C TYR A 398 6.58 28.16 -19.57
N THR A 399 7.74 28.80 -19.65
CA THR A 399 8.09 29.68 -20.77
C THR A 399 8.53 28.88 -21.99
N ARG A 400 8.57 29.54 -23.15
CA ARG A 400 9.06 28.92 -24.38
C ARG A 400 10.48 28.40 -24.23
N GLU A 401 11.33 29.13 -23.51
CA GLU A 401 12.73 28.78 -23.29
C GLU A 401 12.87 27.54 -22.41
N GLN A 402 11.98 27.36 -21.43
CA GLN A 402 11.95 26.16 -20.58
C GLN A 402 11.48 24.90 -21.33
N LEU A 403 10.63 25.06 -22.34
CA LEU A 403 10.08 23.93 -23.12
C LEU A 403 10.87 23.63 -24.40
N SER A 404 11.59 24.61 -24.95
CA SER A 404 12.31 24.46 -26.21
C SER A 404 13.59 23.66 -26.01
N PHE A 405 13.92 22.80 -26.97
CA PHE A 405 15.21 22.13 -27.04
C PHE A 405 15.94 22.57 -28.32
N GLU A 406 16.85 23.54 -28.19
CA GLU A 406 17.49 24.20 -29.33
C GLU A 406 18.24 23.20 -30.22
N GLY A 407 18.10 23.36 -31.53
CA GLY A 407 18.72 22.47 -32.52
C GLY A 407 17.96 21.15 -32.76
N VAL A 408 16.85 20.90 -32.07
CA VAL A 408 16.00 19.72 -32.28
C VAL A 408 14.64 20.11 -32.82
N GLN A 409 14.21 19.36 -33.84
CA GLN A 409 12.88 19.47 -34.42
C GLN A 409 12.30 18.07 -34.58
N ILE A 410 11.07 17.87 -34.10
CA ILE A 410 10.32 16.63 -34.32
C ILE A 410 9.73 16.70 -35.73
N ALA A 411 10.14 15.79 -36.61
CA ALA A 411 9.72 15.79 -38.01
C ALA A 411 8.35 15.14 -38.23
N SER A 412 8.06 14.07 -37.48
CA SER A 412 6.80 13.30 -37.52
C SER A 412 6.72 12.34 -36.36
#